data_AF-A0A1N7MRM6-F1
#
_entry.id   AF-A0A1N7MRM6-F1
#
_cell.length_a   1.000
_cell.length_b   1.000
_cell.length_c   1.000
_cell.angle_alpha   90.00
_cell.angle_beta   90.00
_cell.angle_gamma   90.00
#
_symmetry.space_group_name_H-M   'P 1'
#
loop_
_entity.id
_entity.type
_entity.pdbx_description
1 polymer ?
#
loop_
_entity_poly.entity_id
_entity_poly.type
_entity_poly.pdbx_seq_one_letter_code
_entity_poly.pdbx_strand_id
1 'polypeptide(L)' 'MKKSTYFLFGKEATTIYLEDGIEPLIEAINDDNISYDVFEFIEGETSPVNLLMKYQEWGDYSIISKEEFNQL' A
#
# COMPACT_ATOMS: atom_id res chain seq x y z
N MET A 1 -9.83 -20.97 1.83
CA MET A 1 -9.22 -19.71 2.30
C MET A 1 -9.80 -18.59 1.47
N LYS A 2 -10.13 -17.44 2.08
CA LYS A 2 -10.52 -16.24 1.33
C LYS A 2 -9.28 -15.65 0.66
N LYS A 3 -9.47 -14.99 -0.47
CA LYS A 3 -8.37 -14.36 -1.21
C LYS A 3 -8.11 -12.97 -0.63
N SER A 4 -6.85 -12.68 -0.33
CA SER A 4 -6.41 -11.35 0.10
C SER A 4 -5.73 -10.61 -1.06
N THR A 5 -5.82 -9.28 -1.05
CA THR A 5 -5.03 -8.38 -1.91
C THR A 5 -4.47 -7.27 -1.03
N TYR A 6 -3.15 -7.03 -1.12
CA TYR A 6 -2.44 -6.07 -0.30
C TYR A 6 -2.14 -4.83 -1.11
N PHE A 7 -2.46 -3.68 -0.55
CA PHE A 7 -2.31 -2.38 -1.20
C PHE A 7 -1.29 -1.53 -0.45
N LEU A 8 -0.45 -0.85 -1.21
CA LEU A 8 0.32 0.32 -0.80
C LEU A 8 -0.40 1.57 -1.33
N PHE A 9 -0.64 2.55 -0.48
CA PHE A 9 -1.23 3.84 -0.83
C PHE A 9 -0.24 4.97 -0.60
N GLY A 10 -0.37 6.01 -1.41
CA GLY A 10 0.45 7.22 -1.36
C GLY A 10 1.19 7.43 -2.66
N LYS A 11 1.03 8.61 -3.24
CA LYS A 11 1.61 8.93 -4.55
C LYS A 11 3.12 8.72 -4.60
N GLU A 12 3.86 9.33 -3.68
CA GLU A 12 5.32 9.23 -3.63
C GLU A 12 5.77 7.81 -3.29
N ALA A 13 5.12 7.16 -2.32
CA ALA A 13 5.41 5.77 -1.95
C ALA A 13 5.20 4.80 -3.12
N THR A 14 4.11 4.99 -3.87
CA THR A 14 3.81 4.21 -5.08
C THR A 14 4.84 4.45 -6.18
N THR A 15 5.26 5.71 -6.40
CA THR A 15 6.30 6.02 -7.39
C THR A 15 7.62 5.34 -7.05
N ILE A 16 8.11 5.49 -5.81
CA ILE A 16 9.36 4.85 -5.38
C ILE A 16 9.26 3.32 -5.51
N TYR A 17 8.16 2.73 -5.08
CA TYR A 17 7.96 1.29 -5.19
C TYR A 17 8.02 0.79 -6.64
N LEU A 18 7.36 1.50 -7.57
CA LEU A 18 7.28 1.10 -8.97
C LEU A 18 8.60 1.33 -9.73
N GLU A 19 9.37 2.34 -9.35
CA GLU A 19 10.63 2.70 -10.01
C GLU A 19 11.83 1.92 -9.43
N ASP A 20 11.90 1.81 -8.11
CA ASP A 20 13.11 1.36 -7.40
C ASP A 20 12.89 0.13 -6.50
N GLY A 21 11.63 -0.25 -6.22
CA GLY A 21 11.26 -1.43 -5.45
C GLY A 21 11.11 -1.19 -3.93
N ILE A 22 11.06 -2.28 -3.16
CA ILE A 22 10.71 -2.25 -1.73
C ILE A 22 11.83 -1.70 -0.83
N GLU A 23 13.11 -2.03 -1.11
CA GLU A 23 14.22 -1.60 -0.26
C GLU A 23 14.35 -0.07 -0.23
N PRO A 24 14.35 0.65 -1.37
CA PRO A 24 14.40 2.12 -1.38
C PRO A 24 13.15 2.77 -0.76
N LEU A 25 11.97 2.13 -0.89
CA LEU A 25 10.76 2.58 -0.22
C LEU A 25 10.91 2.54 1.31
N ILE A 26 11.44 1.44 1.86
CA ILE A 26 11.66 1.29 3.31
C ILE A 26 12.64 2.35 3.83
N GLU A 27 13.71 2.64 3.09
CA GLU A 27 14.65 3.71 3.44
C GLU A 27 13.95 5.08 3.47
N ALA A 28 13.17 5.41 2.44
CA ALA A 28 12.45 6.68 2.37
C ALA A 28 11.40 6.85 3.50
N ILE A 29 10.76 5.76 3.92
CA ILE A 29 9.83 5.73 5.07
C ILE A 29 10.59 5.96 6.37
N ASN A 30 11.71 5.28 6.59
CA ASN A 30 12.49 5.40 7.83
C ASN A 30 13.09 6.80 8.02
N ASP A 31 13.35 7.50 6.91
CA ASP A 31 13.80 8.90 6.93
C ASP A 31 12.64 9.90 7.11
N ASP A 32 11.40 9.45 7.34
CA ASP A 32 10.19 10.28 7.47
C ASP A 32 9.95 11.22 6.27
N ASN A 33 10.44 10.84 5.09
CA ASN A 33 10.43 11.69 3.90
C ASN A 33 9.14 11.58 3.07
N ILE A 34 8.30 10.58 3.33
CA ILE A 34 7.12 10.30 2.53
C ILE A 34 5.92 9.89 3.39
N SER A 35 4.71 10.10 2.86
CA SER A 35 3.48 9.57 3.46
C SER A 35 3.03 8.29 2.75
N TYR A 36 2.70 7.26 3.52
CA TYR A 36 2.16 5.99 3.01
C TYR A 36 1.13 5.40 3.99
N ASP A 37 0.27 4.51 3.50
CA ASP A 37 -0.55 3.61 4.32
C ASP A 37 -0.72 2.29 3.55
N VAL A 38 -0.99 1.22 4.28
CA VAL A 38 -1.13 -0.12 3.72
C VAL A 38 -2.49 -0.71 4.08
N PHE A 39 -3.02 -1.55 3.20
CA PHE A 39 -4.33 -2.17 3.44
C PHE A 39 -4.42 -3.61 2.91
N GLU A 40 -4.97 -4.51 3.73
CA GLU A 40 -5.37 -5.86 3.30
C GLU A 40 -6.86 -5.89 2.96
N PHE A 41 -7.18 -6.10 1.68
CA PHE A 41 -8.53 -6.40 1.23
C PHE A 41 -8.78 -7.89 1.25
N ILE A 42 -9.75 -8.34 2.06
CA ILE A 42 -10.15 -9.75 2.16
C ILE A 42 -11.47 -9.95 1.42
N GLU A 43 -11.46 -10.77 0.37
CA GLU A 43 -12.63 -11.02 -0.48
C GLU A 43 -13.81 -11.58 0.34
N GLY A 44 -14.95 -10.90 0.29
CA GLY A 44 -16.16 -11.27 1.02
C GLY A 44 -16.16 -10.92 2.51
N GLU A 45 -15.16 -10.20 3.01
CA GLU A 45 -15.16 -9.59 4.37
C GLU A 45 -15.05 -8.08 4.27
N THR A 46 -14.14 -7.59 3.45
CA THR A 46 -13.92 -6.17 3.26
C THR A 46 -14.91 -5.60 2.25
N SER A 47 -15.65 -4.56 2.66
CA SER A 47 -16.47 -3.77 1.73
C SER A 47 -15.56 -2.89 0.84
N PRO A 48 -15.65 -2.98 -0.50
CA PRO A 48 -14.91 -2.09 -1.40
C PRO A 48 -15.21 -0.61 -1.16
N VAL A 49 -16.41 -0.28 -0.67
CA VAL A 49 -16.80 1.10 -0.36
C VAL A 49 -15.92 1.67 0.77
N ASN A 50 -15.58 0.86 1.77
CA ASN A 50 -14.73 1.31 2.88
C ASN A 50 -13.30 1.61 2.40
N LEU A 51 -12.77 0.78 1.50
CA LEU A 51 -11.47 1.02 0.86
C LEU A 51 -11.50 2.35 0.10
N LEU A 52 -12.47 2.52 -0.81
CA LEU A 52 -12.56 3.73 -1.64
C LEU A 52 -12.74 4.99 -0.80
N MET A 53 -13.61 4.98 0.22
CA MET A 53 -13.82 6.14 1.09
C MET A 53 -12.58 6.49 1.92
N LYS A 54 -11.87 5.50 2.47
CA LYS A 54 -10.68 5.73 3.29
C LYS A 54 -9.51 6.28 2.45
N TYR A 55 -9.37 5.80 1.21
CA TYR A 55 -8.18 6.03 0.41
C TYR A 55 -8.35 7.02 -0.76
N GLN A 56 -9.52 7.64 -0.94
CA GLN A 56 -9.82 8.53 -2.08
C GLN A 56 -8.83 9.71 -2.26
N GLU A 57 -8.20 10.20 -1.20
CA GLU A 57 -7.29 11.36 -1.25
C GLU A 57 -5.80 10.98 -1.28
N TRP A 58 -5.46 9.68 -1.28
CA TRP A 58 -4.07 9.21 -1.23
C TRP A 58 -3.29 9.34 -2.55
N GLY A 59 -3.98 9.71 -3.63
CA GLY A 59 -3.38 9.97 -4.94
C GLY A 59 -3.25 8.70 -5.79
N ASP A 60 -2.31 7.83 -5.46
CA ASP A 60 -2.06 6.57 -6.18
C ASP A 60 -1.98 5.37 -5.23
N TYR A 61 -2.01 4.18 -5.84
CA TYR A 61 -1.85 2.90 -5.15
C TYR A 61 -1.07 1.88 -5.99
N SER A 62 -0.43 0.93 -5.31
CA SER A 62 0.17 -0.27 -5.90
C SER A 62 -0.30 -1.53 -5.19
N ILE A 63 -0.32 -2.66 -5.91
CA ILE A 63 -0.54 -3.98 -5.32
C ILE A 63 0.83 -4.54 -4.94
N ILE A 64 0.97 -4.94 -3.69
CA ILE A 64 2.18 -5.54 -3.14
C ILE A 64 1.92 -6.99 -2.71
N SER A 65 2.99 -7.76 -2.51
CA SER A 65 2.93 -9.09 -1.91
C SER A 65 2.62 -9.01 -0.41
N LYS A 66 2.26 -10.16 0.18
CA LYS A 66 2.09 -10.27 1.63
C LYS A 66 3.40 -10.06 2.36
N GLU A 67 4.50 -10.54 1.78
CA GLU A 67 5.84 -10.41 2.32
C GLU A 67 6.27 -8.95 2.40
N GLU A 68 6.00 -8.15 1.36
CA GLU A 68 6.23 -6.70 1.35
C GLU A 68 5.30 -5.97 2.33
N PHE A 69 4.02 -6.33 2.38
CA PHE A 69 3.08 -5.74 3.34
C PHE A 69 3.51 -5.88 4.80
N ASN A 70 4.13 -7.01 5.18
CA ASN A 70 4.60 -7.23 6.54
C ASN A 70 5.94 -6.51 6.85
N GLN A 71 6.63 -5.98 5.85
CA GLN A 71 7.86 -5.21 6.01
C GLN A 71 7.59 -3.72 6.21
N LEU A 72 6.42 -3.25 5.76
CA LEU A 72 5.94 -1.87 5.84
C LEU A 72 5.10 -1.62 7.10
#